data_AF-A0A838Q826-F1
#
_entry.id   AF-A0A838Q826-F1
#
_cell.length_a   1.000
_cell.length_b   1.000
_cell.length_c   1.000
_cell.angle_alpha   90.00
_cell.angle_beta   90.00
_cell.angle_gamma   90.00
#
_symmetry.space_group_name_H-M   'P 1'
#
loop_
_entity.id
_entity.type
_entity.pdbx_description
1 polymer ?
#
loop_
_entity_poly.entity_id
_entity_poly.type
_entity_poly.pdbx_seq_one_letter_code
_entity_poly.pdbx_strand_id
1 'polypeptide(L)'
;PANKRWDDQRWKVGKHTWSLNQIEHEQIRPKFKEPRIHFALVCAAVGCPILRTEPYAADRIDEQLEQATRYAHSHDSWFRFESEKNVVHLTSLYKWYGGDFEQTAGSVEQFAARYSPDLKAALDADKKPSIQWIEYDWSLNSAANKDKR
;
A
#
# COMPACT_ATOMS: atom_id res chain seq x y z
N PRO A 1 4.82 15.15 19.97
CA PRO A 1 5.58 14.68 18.79
C PRO A 1 6.20 15.87 18.05
N ALA A 2 7.51 15.84 17.74
CA ALA A 2 8.14 16.95 17.02
C ALA A 2 7.63 17.01 15.57
N ASN A 3 7.31 18.20 15.08
CA ASN A 3 6.73 18.48 13.75
C ASN A 3 7.59 18.01 12.56
N LYS A 4 8.76 17.41 12.79
CA LYS A 4 9.73 16.98 11.77
C LYS A 4 10.01 15.48 11.79
N ARG A 5 9.19 14.66 12.46
CA ARG A 5 9.51 13.23 12.72
C ARG A 5 9.85 12.42 11.46
N TRP A 6 9.23 12.71 10.33
CA TRP A 6 9.46 12.02 9.05
C TRP A 6 10.63 12.62 8.24
N ASP A 7 10.90 13.92 8.40
CA ASP A 7 11.96 14.66 7.69
C ASP A 7 13.30 14.72 8.45
N ASP A 8 13.32 14.32 9.72
CA ASP A 8 14.52 14.37 10.57
C ASP A 8 15.58 13.36 10.10
N GLN A 9 16.73 13.86 9.65
CA GLN A 9 17.86 13.05 9.18
C GLN A 9 18.65 12.47 10.36
N ARG A 10 18.23 11.30 10.83
CA ARG A 10 18.86 10.66 11.99
C ARG A 10 19.02 9.15 11.89
N TRP A 11 18.50 8.53 10.83
CA TRP A 11 18.56 7.08 10.67
C TRP A 11 19.83 6.72 9.90
N LYS A 12 20.78 6.08 10.60
CA LYS A 12 22.05 5.65 10.01
C LYS A 12 21.87 4.34 9.23
N VAL A 13 22.05 4.41 7.92
CA VAL A 13 21.99 3.26 7.00
C VAL A 13 23.30 3.19 6.22
N GLY A 14 24.14 2.19 6.54
CA GLY A 14 25.49 2.11 6.00
C GLY A 14 26.33 3.34 6.38
N LYS A 15 26.83 4.05 5.37
CA LYS A 15 27.64 5.28 5.53
C LYS A 15 26.82 6.57 5.53
N HIS A 16 25.50 6.49 5.34
CA HIS A 16 24.63 7.65 5.19
C HIS A 16 23.69 7.81 6.38
N THR A 17 23.28 9.04 6.62
CA THR A 17 22.21 9.39 7.57
C THR A 17 21.04 9.93 6.77
N TRP A 18 19.87 9.32 6.92
CA TRP A 18 18.68 9.65 6.16
C TRP A 18 17.50 9.97 7.07
N SER A 19 16.52 10.70 6.54
CA SER A 19 15.17 10.76 7.10
C SER A 19 14.33 9.58 6.61
N LEU A 20 13.18 9.34 7.24
CA LEU A 20 12.25 8.28 6.79
C LEU A 20 11.67 8.62 5.42
N ASN A 21 11.36 9.89 5.17
CA ASN A 21 10.91 10.37 3.86
C ASN A 21 11.96 10.14 2.78
N GLN A 22 13.25 10.35 3.08
CA GLN A 22 14.32 10.10 2.11
C GLN A 22 14.50 8.61 1.84
N ILE A 23 14.41 7.76 2.86
CA ILE A 23 14.46 6.31 2.67
C ILE A 23 13.35 5.87 1.72
N GLU A 24 12.11 6.33 1.90
CA GLU A 24 10.99 5.99 1.02
C GLU A 24 11.14 6.59 -0.39
N HIS A 25 11.25 7.91 -0.50
CA HIS A 25 11.11 8.64 -1.76
C HIS A 25 12.39 8.76 -2.58
N GLU A 26 13.57 8.67 -1.97
CA GLU A 26 14.86 8.79 -2.67
C GLU A 26 15.59 7.45 -2.83
N GLN A 27 15.34 6.48 -1.93
CA GLN A 27 16.04 5.21 -1.95
C GLN A 27 15.15 4.04 -2.40
N ILE A 28 13.95 3.88 -1.85
CA ILE A 28 13.12 2.70 -2.13
C ILE A 28 12.35 2.87 -3.45
N ARG A 29 11.43 3.84 -3.51
CA ARG A 29 10.52 4.05 -4.65
C ARG A 29 11.24 4.16 -6.01
N PRO A 30 12.24 5.05 -6.18
CA PRO A 30 12.85 5.26 -7.49
C PRO A 30 13.80 4.13 -7.92
N LYS A 31 14.31 3.30 -6.98
CA LYS A 31 15.35 2.30 -7.30
C LYS A 31 14.82 0.90 -7.55
N PHE A 32 13.75 0.49 -6.87
CA PHE A 32 13.30 -0.91 -6.91
C PHE A 32 12.09 -1.17 -7.79
N LYS A 33 11.34 -0.14 -8.21
CA LYS A 33 10.09 -0.29 -8.99
C LYS A 33 9.13 -1.32 -8.37
N GLU A 34 9.01 -1.31 -7.05
CA GLU A 34 8.30 -2.31 -6.27
C GLU A 34 7.06 -1.69 -5.63
N PRO A 35 5.87 -1.74 -6.25
CA PRO A 35 4.66 -1.13 -5.70
C PRO A 35 4.16 -1.77 -4.40
N ARG A 36 4.54 -3.02 -4.11
CA ARG A 36 4.09 -3.73 -2.90
C ARG A 36 4.59 -3.07 -1.61
N ILE A 37 5.62 -2.21 -1.69
CA ILE A 37 6.10 -1.42 -0.54
C ILE A 37 5.01 -0.55 0.08
N HIS A 38 3.99 -0.11 -0.70
CA HIS A 38 2.90 0.72 -0.20
C HIS A 38 1.99 -0.02 0.77
N PHE A 39 2.01 -1.36 0.73
CA PHE A 39 1.34 -2.23 1.70
C PHE A 39 2.28 -2.66 2.84
N ALA A 40 3.53 -2.19 2.86
CA ALA A 40 4.57 -2.59 3.81
C ALA A 40 5.06 -1.43 4.69
N LEU A 41 5.19 -0.23 4.12
CA LEU A 41 5.62 0.97 4.82
C LEU A 41 4.45 1.55 5.61
N VAL A 42 4.66 1.78 6.91
CA VAL A 42 3.60 2.22 7.82
C VAL A 42 3.88 3.61 8.38
N CYS A 43 2.83 4.43 8.38
CA CYS A 43 2.82 5.80 8.88
C CYS A 43 2.20 5.94 10.30
N ALA A 44 1.84 4.82 10.93
CA ALA A 44 1.17 4.74 12.23
C ALA A 44 -0.24 5.37 12.33
N ALA A 45 -0.90 5.64 11.21
CA ALA A 45 -2.34 5.92 11.15
C ALA A 45 -3.18 4.64 11.03
N VAL A 46 -4.48 4.72 11.34
CA VAL A 46 -5.44 3.60 11.27
C VAL A 46 -5.51 3.03 9.85
N GLY A 47 -5.57 3.91 8.83
CA GLY A 47 -5.57 3.53 7.42
C GLY A 47 -4.22 2.99 6.90
N CYS A 48 -3.14 3.03 7.68
CA CYS A 48 -1.84 2.51 7.24
C CYS A 48 -1.83 0.97 7.23
N PRO A 49 -0.91 0.35 6.46
CA PRO A 49 -0.85 -1.11 6.36
C PRO A 49 -0.65 -1.79 7.71
N ILE A 50 -0.96 -3.07 7.78
CA ILE A 50 -0.69 -3.84 8.99
C ILE A 50 0.81 -3.93 9.21
N LEU A 51 1.26 -3.40 10.34
CA LEU A 51 2.61 -3.58 10.80
C LEU A 51 2.83 -5.06 11.10
N ARG A 52 3.77 -5.67 10.37
CA ARG A 52 4.19 -7.05 10.60
C ARG A 52 4.82 -7.19 12.00
N THR A 53 4.66 -8.35 12.60
CA THR A 53 5.26 -8.69 13.91
C THR A 53 6.73 -9.09 13.83
N GLU A 54 7.29 -9.13 12.61
CA GLU A 54 8.69 -9.41 12.33
C GLU A 54 9.28 -8.36 11.38
N PRO A 55 10.61 -8.10 11.43
CA PRO A 55 11.30 -7.26 10.46
C PRO A 55 11.29 -7.86 9.05
N TYR A 56 11.43 -6.99 8.04
CA TYR A 56 11.70 -7.44 6.69
C TYR A 56 13.14 -7.98 6.57
N ALA A 57 13.29 -9.15 5.93
CA ALA A 57 14.57 -9.82 5.76
C ALA A 57 14.89 -10.00 4.26
N ALA A 58 16.15 -9.81 3.86
CA ALA A 58 16.54 -9.78 2.45
C ALA A 58 16.22 -11.08 1.70
N ASP A 59 16.36 -12.22 2.36
CA ASP A 59 16.09 -13.56 1.84
C ASP A 59 14.60 -13.92 1.77
N ARG A 60 13.74 -13.16 2.46
CA ARG A 60 12.29 -13.37 2.55
C ARG A 60 11.46 -12.19 2.03
N ILE A 61 12.10 -11.16 1.49
CA ILE A 61 11.46 -9.86 1.19
C ILE A 61 10.26 -10.03 0.26
N ASP A 62 10.40 -10.84 -0.79
CA ASP A 62 9.33 -11.07 -1.77
C ASP A 62 8.12 -11.74 -1.14
N GLU A 63 8.33 -12.77 -0.31
CA GLU A 63 7.27 -13.45 0.42
C GLU A 63 6.55 -12.48 1.37
N GLN A 64 7.31 -11.67 2.10
CA GLN A 64 6.76 -10.74 3.09
C GLN A 64 5.94 -9.61 2.43
N LEU A 65 6.41 -9.08 1.30
CA LEU A 65 5.69 -8.09 0.49
C LEU A 65 4.44 -8.68 -0.14
N GLU A 66 4.52 -9.92 -0.64
CA GLU A 66 3.39 -10.63 -1.21
C GLU A 66 2.31 -10.90 -0.17
N GLN A 67 2.68 -11.35 1.03
CA GLN A 67 1.74 -11.55 2.14
C GLN A 67 1.04 -10.25 2.56
N ALA A 68 1.78 -9.15 2.68
CA ALA A 68 1.20 -7.86 3.02
C ALA A 68 0.22 -7.37 1.94
N THR A 69 0.56 -7.58 0.68
CA THR A 69 -0.30 -7.20 -0.46
C THR A 69 -1.57 -8.06 -0.51
N ARG A 70 -1.46 -9.37 -0.31
CA ARG A 70 -2.62 -10.28 -0.23
C ARG A 70 -3.54 -9.90 0.93
N TYR A 71 -2.97 -9.57 2.09
CA TYR A 71 -3.74 -9.11 3.23
C TYR A 71 -4.54 -7.85 2.90
N ALA A 72 -3.91 -6.86 2.27
CA ALA A 72 -4.61 -5.65 1.83
C ALA A 72 -5.77 -5.97 0.88
N HIS A 73 -5.64 -6.95 -0.01
CA HIS A 73 -6.71 -7.31 -0.95
C HIS A 73 -7.78 -8.24 -0.38
N SER A 74 -7.61 -8.73 0.85
CA SER A 74 -8.60 -9.58 1.53
C SER A 74 -9.45 -8.83 2.56
N HIS A 75 -9.32 -7.51 2.68
CA HIS A 75 -10.03 -6.70 3.68
C HIS A 75 -10.78 -5.53 3.03
N ASP A 76 -12.05 -5.39 3.38
CA ASP A 76 -12.96 -4.38 2.80
C ASP A 76 -12.52 -2.93 3.05
N SER A 77 -11.73 -2.68 4.09
CA SER A 77 -11.15 -1.35 4.38
C SER A 77 -10.04 -0.95 3.39
N TRP A 78 -9.64 -1.86 2.49
CA TRP A 78 -8.53 -1.67 1.56
C TRP A 78 -8.90 -1.98 0.12
N PHE A 79 -9.70 -3.02 -0.09
CA PHE A 79 -10.10 -3.49 -1.39
C PHE A 79 -11.49 -4.12 -1.33
N ARG A 80 -12.36 -3.75 -2.27
CA ARG A 80 -13.65 -4.43 -2.48
C ARG A 80 -14.07 -4.28 -3.92
N PHE A 81 -14.47 -5.37 -4.57
CA PHE A 81 -15.02 -5.31 -5.93
C PHE A 81 -16.52 -5.63 -5.91
N GLU A 82 -17.35 -4.67 -6.30
CA GLU A 82 -18.80 -4.84 -6.47
C GLU A 82 -19.10 -5.18 -7.93
N SER A 83 -19.05 -6.48 -8.26
CA SER A 83 -19.18 -6.99 -9.63
C SER A 83 -20.50 -6.62 -10.30
N GLU A 84 -21.61 -6.60 -9.54
CA GLU A 84 -22.95 -6.23 -10.02
C GLU A 84 -23.04 -4.77 -10.44
N LYS A 85 -22.38 -3.88 -9.70
CA LYS A 85 -22.35 -2.43 -9.97
C LYS A 85 -21.21 -2.03 -10.88
N ASN A 86 -20.28 -2.95 -11.15
CA ASN A 86 -19.04 -2.68 -11.87
C ASN A 86 -18.23 -1.54 -11.21
N VAL A 87 -18.06 -1.63 -9.89
CA VAL A 87 -17.31 -0.65 -9.08
C VAL A 87 -16.19 -1.37 -8.33
N VAL A 88 -14.97 -0.85 -8.42
CA VAL A 88 -13.84 -1.30 -7.60
C VAL A 88 -13.52 -0.23 -6.55
N HIS A 89 -13.54 -0.63 -5.29
CA HIS A 89 -13.12 0.18 -4.17
C HIS A 89 -11.65 -0.10 -3.87
N LEU A 90 -10.83 0.94 -3.93
CA LEU A 90 -9.38 0.85 -3.69
C LEU A 90 -8.99 1.81 -2.57
N THR A 91 -8.10 1.39 -1.69
CA THR A 91 -7.46 2.27 -0.70
C THR A 91 -6.85 3.50 -1.37
N SER A 92 -6.86 4.64 -0.67
CA SER A 92 -6.25 5.89 -1.12
C SER A 92 -4.75 5.78 -1.46
N LEU A 93 -4.05 4.72 -1.04
CA LEU A 93 -2.67 4.45 -1.46
C LEU A 93 -2.53 4.30 -2.98
N TYR A 94 -3.50 3.64 -3.62
CA TYR A 94 -3.55 3.54 -5.09
C TYR A 94 -3.74 4.91 -5.75
N LYS A 95 -4.46 5.82 -5.09
CA LYS A 95 -4.67 7.20 -5.58
C LYS A 95 -3.39 8.02 -5.48
N TRP A 96 -2.69 7.96 -4.35
CA TRP A 96 -1.50 8.77 -4.11
C TRP A 96 -0.27 8.26 -4.85
N TYR A 97 -0.17 6.95 -5.01
CA TYR A 97 0.99 6.29 -5.61
C TYR A 97 0.68 5.56 -6.91
N GLY A 98 -0.39 5.98 -7.63
CA GLY A 98 -0.84 5.34 -8.87
C GLY A 98 0.27 5.05 -9.87
N GLY A 99 1.19 6.00 -10.07
CA GLY A 99 2.34 5.83 -10.96
C GLY A 99 3.25 4.65 -10.61
N ASP A 100 3.40 4.33 -9.32
CA ASP A 100 4.24 3.21 -8.87
C ASP A 100 3.58 1.85 -9.19
N PHE A 101 2.24 1.79 -9.22
CA PHE A 101 1.48 0.60 -9.63
C PHE A 101 1.43 0.49 -11.16
N GLU A 102 1.08 1.59 -11.83
CA GLU A 102 0.96 1.71 -13.28
C GLU A 102 2.24 1.32 -14.01
N GLN A 103 3.41 1.72 -13.51
CA GLN A 103 4.70 1.34 -14.12
C GLN A 103 4.94 -0.17 -14.17
N THR A 104 4.24 -0.97 -13.34
CA THR A 104 4.40 -2.44 -13.29
C THR A 104 3.24 -3.20 -13.90
N ALA A 105 2.05 -2.59 -14.00
CA ALA A 105 0.81 -3.28 -14.35
C ALA A 105 0.00 -2.58 -15.45
N GLY A 106 0.37 -1.38 -15.86
CA GLY A 106 -0.36 -0.56 -16.84
C GLY A 106 -1.51 0.24 -16.24
N SER A 107 -2.15 -0.24 -15.17
CA SER A 107 -3.15 0.52 -14.40
C SER A 107 -3.22 0.05 -12.95
N VAL A 108 -3.84 0.84 -12.07
CA VAL A 108 -4.08 0.46 -10.67
C VAL A 108 -5.05 -0.72 -10.55
N GLU A 109 -6.07 -0.80 -11.41
CA GLU A 109 -7.02 -1.90 -11.47
C GLU A 109 -6.35 -3.18 -11.97
N GLN A 110 -5.46 -3.09 -12.96
CA GLN A 110 -4.68 -4.23 -13.42
C GLN A 110 -3.73 -4.77 -12.34
N PHE A 111 -3.15 -3.89 -11.52
CA PHE A 111 -2.38 -4.34 -10.37
C PHE A 111 -3.29 -5.03 -9.34
N ALA A 112 -4.41 -4.42 -8.96
CA ALA A 112 -5.35 -4.98 -7.99
C ALA A 112 -5.95 -6.33 -8.47
N ALA A 113 -6.18 -6.48 -9.78
CA ALA A 113 -6.69 -7.71 -10.39
C ALA A 113 -5.76 -8.92 -10.21
N ARG A 114 -4.45 -8.71 -9.96
CA ARG A 114 -3.52 -9.81 -9.60
C ARG A 114 -3.93 -10.52 -8.31
N TYR A 115 -4.67 -9.83 -7.46
CA TYR A 115 -5.07 -10.29 -6.13
C TYR A 115 -6.58 -10.49 -5.99
N SER A 116 -7.36 -10.24 -7.03
CA SER A 116 -8.82 -10.42 -7.06
C SER A 116 -9.24 -11.16 -8.34
N PRO A 117 -9.55 -12.47 -8.25
CA PRO A 117 -10.01 -13.25 -9.40
C PRO A 117 -11.25 -12.65 -10.07
N ASP A 118 -12.18 -12.11 -9.30
CA ASP A 118 -13.42 -11.53 -9.83
C ASP A 118 -13.17 -10.23 -10.60
N LEU A 119 -12.31 -9.35 -10.06
CA LEU A 119 -11.90 -8.15 -10.77
C LEU A 119 -11.12 -8.52 -12.04
N LYS A 120 -10.23 -9.51 -11.95
CA LYS A 120 -9.52 -10.03 -13.12
C LYS A 120 -10.49 -10.52 -14.19
N ALA A 121 -11.48 -11.34 -13.83
CA ALA A 121 -12.48 -11.83 -14.77
C ALA A 121 -13.28 -10.68 -15.42
N ALA A 122 -13.60 -9.64 -14.64
CA ALA A 122 -14.27 -8.45 -15.18
C ALA A 122 -13.40 -7.72 -16.22
N LEU A 123 -12.11 -7.47 -15.91
CA LEU A 123 -11.19 -6.80 -16.84
C LEU A 123 -10.91 -7.65 -18.09
N ASP A 124 -10.74 -8.96 -17.94
CA ASP A 124 -10.52 -9.89 -19.07
C ASP A 124 -11.75 -9.93 -20.01
N ALA A 125 -12.94 -9.65 -19.49
CA ALA A 125 -14.18 -9.51 -20.25
C ALA A 125 -14.40 -8.08 -20.82
N ASP A 126 -13.34 -7.25 -20.85
CA ASP A 126 -13.36 -5.84 -21.30
C ASP A 126 -14.36 -4.96 -20.54
N LYS A 127 -14.74 -5.34 -19.31
CA LYS A 127 -15.44 -4.42 -18.42
C LYS A 127 -14.49 -3.32 -17.98
N LYS A 128 -15.04 -2.13 -17.75
CA LYS A 128 -14.31 -0.95 -17.26
C LYS A 128 -14.89 -0.53 -15.92
N PRO A 129 -14.53 -1.19 -14.80
CA PRO A 129 -15.03 -0.82 -13.49
C PRO A 129 -14.72 0.63 -13.16
N SER A 130 -15.68 1.35 -12.58
CA SER A 130 -15.38 2.66 -12.02
C SER A 130 -14.62 2.51 -10.69
N ILE A 131 -13.59 3.34 -10.47
CA ILE A 131 -12.85 3.33 -9.21
C ILE A 131 -13.56 4.23 -8.20
N GLN A 132 -13.79 3.72 -6.99
CA GLN A 132 -14.10 4.51 -5.81
C GLN A 132 -12.96 4.41 -4.80
N TRP A 133 -12.53 5.54 -4.28
CA TRP A 133 -11.43 5.59 -3.31
C TRP A 133 -11.98 5.41 -1.89
N ILE A 134 -11.44 4.44 -1.17
CA ILE A 134 -11.72 4.26 0.26
C ILE A 134 -11.00 5.38 1.03
N GLU A 135 -11.75 6.05 1.90
CA GLU A 135 -11.21 7.12 2.74
C GLU A 135 -10.10 6.59 3.64
N TYR A 136 -9.03 7.38 3.74
CA TYR A 136 -7.88 7.02 4.56
C TYR A 136 -8.00 7.64 5.95
N ASP A 137 -8.19 6.80 6.98
CA ASP A 137 -8.26 7.27 8.36
C ASP A 137 -6.86 7.63 8.88
N TRP A 138 -6.59 8.94 8.94
CA TRP A 138 -5.36 9.53 9.45
C TRP A 138 -5.25 9.55 10.97
N SER A 139 -6.27 9.10 11.71
CA SER A 139 -6.20 9.04 13.16
C SER A 139 -5.09 8.08 13.60
N LEU A 140 -4.46 8.42 14.73
CA LEU A 140 -3.34 7.64 15.25
C LEU A 140 -3.78 6.20 15.54
N ASN A 141 -3.05 5.23 14.99
CA ASN A 141 -3.21 3.82 15.32
C ASN A 141 -2.79 3.59 16.77
N SER A 142 -3.76 3.70 17.68
CA SER A 142 -3.61 3.64 19.13
C SER A 142 -4.67 2.74 19.72
N ALA A 143 -4.49 2.30 20.97
CA ALA A 143 -5.46 1.43 21.65
C ALA A 143 -6.90 2.00 21.66
N ALA A 144 -7.04 3.34 21.65
CA ALA A 144 -8.34 4.01 21.61
C ALA A 144 -9.06 3.91 20.25
N ASN A 145 -8.34 3.62 19.16
CA ASN A 145 -8.89 3.50 17.80
C ASN A 145 -8.92 2.04 17.31
N LYS A 146 -8.80 1.06 18.21
CA LYS A 146 -8.68 -0.37 17.83
C LYS A 146 -9.86 -0.87 16.98
N ASP A 147 -11.08 -0.40 17.26
CA ASP A 147 -12.30 -0.86 16.60
C ASP A 147 -12.55 -0.18 15.23
N LYS A 148 -11.71 0.78 14.85
CA LYS A 148 -11.79 1.46 13.55
C LYS A 148 -11.10 0.70 12.42
N ARG A 149 -10.51 -0.45 12.73
CA ARG A 149 -9.63 -1.18 11.83
C ARG A 149 -10.31 -2.40 11.22
#